data_AF-A0A2D8RRH9-F1
#
_entry.id   AF-A0A2D8RRH9-F1
#
_cell.length_a   1.000
_cell.length_b   1.000
_cell.length_c   1.000
_cell.angle_alpha   90.00
_cell.angle_beta   90.00
_cell.angle_gamma   90.00
#
_symmetry.space_group_name_H-M   'P 1'
#
loop_
_entity.id
_entity.type
_entity.pdbx_description
1 polymer ?
#
loop_
_entity_poly.entity_id
_entity_poly.type
_entity_poly.pdbx_seq_one_letter_code
_entity_poly.pdbx_strand_id
1 'polypeptide(L)'
;RGGLLGHASILTATSNGGETSPVVRGIWVLENMLGTPPSPPPPDVEPLEPDIRGATTIRDQLIKHRKVETCADCHRKIDPIGFALENFDPIGVHRSYYQDDQGKITSPVDTAGALASGESFAHVDELKQLLLERKDQFARCLTEKMLTYALGRELHFSDRPAVEDIVSKLGDRGYGLRDLVELIVTSDTFREI
;
A
#
# COMPACT_ATOMS: atom_id res chain seq x y z
N ARG A 1 -5.30 -16.22 5.76
CA ARG A 1 -4.68 -15.58 4.57
C ARG A 1 -5.82 -15.19 3.65
N GLY A 2 -5.97 -13.92 3.29
CA GLY A 2 -7.09 -13.49 2.46
C GLY A 2 -6.83 -12.12 1.86
N GLY A 3 -7.26 -11.95 0.61
CA GLY A 3 -7.12 -10.70 -0.15
C GLY A 3 -5.68 -10.38 -0.59
N LEU A 4 -5.53 -9.22 -1.24
CA LEU A 4 -4.28 -8.74 -1.82
C LEU A 4 -3.17 -8.57 -0.77
N LEU A 5 -3.49 -8.04 0.41
CA LEU A 5 -2.54 -7.80 1.50
C LEU A 5 -1.89 -9.08 2.07
N GLY A 6 -2.57 -10.23 1.93
CA GLY A 6 -2.06 -11.53 2.36
C GLY A 6 -1.57 -12.40 1.21
N HIS A 7 -1.49 -11.87 -0.02
CA HIS A 7 -1.17 -12.65 -1.21
C HIS A 7 0.34 -12.82 -1.35
N ALA A 8 0.80 -14.07 -1.50
CA ALA A 8 2.22 -14.39 -1.52
C ALA A 8 2.99 -13.66 -2.63
N SER A 9 2.43 -13.52 -3.83
CA SER A 9 3.09 -12.80 -4.92
C SER A 9 3.32 -11.31 -4.61
N ILE A 10 2.38 -10.65 -3.93
CA ILE A 10 2.52 -9.24 -3.53
C ILE A 10 3.56 -9.13 -2.43
N LEU A 11 3.47 -9.98 -1.42
CA LEU A 11 4.42 -10.00 -0.29
C LEU A 11 5.84 -10.31 -0.75
N THR A 12 6.01 -11.18 -1.74
CA THR A 12 7.30 -11.50 -2.38
C THR A 12 7.80 -10.35 -3.24
N ALA A 13 6.95 -9.78 -4.10
CA ALA A 13 7.33 -8.66 -4.98
C ALA A 13 7.70 -7.38 -4.20
N THR A 14 7.23 -7.27 -2.96
CA THR A 14 7.51 -6.15 -2.04
C THR A 14 8.60 -6.48 -1.01
N SER A 15 9.38 -7.53 -1.26
CA SER A 15 10.51 -7.98 -0.44
C SER A 15 11.82 -7.98 -1.27
N ASN A 16 12.98 -8.02 -0.61
CA ASN A 16 14.29 -7.94 -1.28
C ASN A 16 14.98 -9.32 -1.49
N GLY A 17 14.19 -10.39 -1.66
CA GLY A 17 14.69 -11.75 -1.94
C GLY A 17 15.11 -12.57 -0.71
N GLY A 18 15.23 -11.96 0.47
CA GLY A 18 15.49 -12.65 1.74
C GLY A 18 14.90 -11.95 2.96
N GLU A 19 14.61 -10.65 2.87
CA GLU A 19 14.09 -9.85 3.96
C GLU A 19 12.81 -9.11 3.54
N THR A 20 12.02 -8.76 4.54
CA THR A 20 10.82 -7.94 4.35
C THR A 20 11.18 -6.47 4.29
N SER A 21 10.42 -5.68 3.53
CA SER A 21 10.55 -4.23 3.51
C SER A 21 9.21 -3.57 3.86
N PRO A 22 9.01 -3.13 5.12
CA PRO A 22 7.79 -2.43 5.52
C PRO A 22 7.53 -1.20 4.65
N VAL A 23 8.59 -0.47 4.31
CA VAL A 23 8.49 0.75 3.48
C VAL A 23 7.92 0.41 2.10
N VAL A 24 8.51 -0.57 1.40
CA VAL A 24 8.04 -0.97 0.06
C VAL A 24 6.63 -1.54 0.11
N ARG A 25 6.30 -2.32 1.14
CA ARG A 25 4.95 -2.85 1.37
C ARG A 25 3.91 -1.74 1.57
N GLY A 26 4.23 -0.75 2.40
CA GLY A 26 3.38 0.41 2.64
C GLY A 26 3.17 1.25 1.38
N ILE A 27 4.24 1.50 0.63
CA ILE A 27 4.18 2.19 -0.67
C ILE A 27 3.27 1.44 -1.64
N TRP A 28 3.42 0.12 -1.74
CA TRP A 28 2.61 -0.70 -2.64
C TRP A 28 1.12 -0.55 -2.35
N VAL A 29 0.71 -0.55 -1.08
CA VAL A 29 -0.69 -0.34 -0.69
C VAL A 29 -1.16 1.07 -1.04
N LEU A 30 -0.38 2.10 -0.71
CA LEU A 30 -0.71 3.49 -1.02
C LEU A 30 -0.91 3.71 -2.52
N GLU A 31 -0.04 3.13 -3.35
CA GLU A 31 -0.04 3.28 -4.79
C GLU A 31 -1.09 2.40 -5.50
N ASN A 32 -1.24 1.14 -5.07
CA ASN A 32 -2.05 0.15 -5.79
C ASN A 32 -3.44 -0.06 -5.20
N MET A 33 -3.70 0.41 -3.98
CA MET A 33 -5.02 0.32 -3.35
C MET A 33 -5.64 1.69 -3.06
N LEU A 34 -4.85 2.72 -2.74
CA LEU A 34 -5.39 4.04 -2.38
C LEU A 34 -5.18 5.12 -3.43
N GLY A 35 -4.38 4.87 -4.47
CA GLY A 35 -4.09 5.86 -5.51
C GLY A 35 -3.41 7.12 -4.96
N THR A 36 -2.73 7.02 -3.82
CA THR A 36 -2.03 8.13 -3.15
C THR A 36 -0.57 7.77 -2.94
N PRO A 37 0.21 7.55 -4.03
CA PRO A 37 1.63 7.24 -3.90
C PRO A 37 2.33 8.35 -3.11
N PRO A 38 3.30 8.02 -2.24
CA PRO A 38 4.09 9.03 -1.56
C PRO A 38 4.93 9.81 -2.58
N SER A 39 5.25 11.06 -2.24
CA SER A 39 6.15 11.87 -3.05
C SER A 39 7.50 11.16 -3.24
N PRO A 40 8.13 11.26 -4.42
CA PRO A 40 9.47 10.74 -4.60
C PRO A 40 10.44 11.44 -3.62
N PRO A 41 11.51 10.74 -3.20
CA PRO A 41 12.53 11.37 -2.36
C PRO A 41 13.12 12.60 -3.08
N PRO A 42 13.44 13.68 -2.36
CA PRO A 42 14.00 14.88 -2.96
C PRO A 42 15.34 14.55 -3.65
N PRO A 43 15.55 14.97 -4.91
CA PRO A 43 16.71 14.57 -5.72
C PRO A 43 18.04 15.13 -5.20
N ASP A 44 18.00 16.23 -4.45
CA ASP A 44 19.19 17.01 -4.04
C ASP A 44 19.58 16.82 -2.57
N VAL A 45 19.07 15.78 -1.91
CA VAL A 45 19.46 15.45 -0.54
C VAL A 45 20.24 14.14 -0.59
N GLU A 46 21.54 14.19 -0.30
CA GLU A 46 22.30 12.98 -0.01
C GLU A 46 21.51 12.17 1.02
N PRO A 47 21.36 10.84 0.85
CA PRO A 47 20.66 10.03 1.83
C PRO A 47 21.28 10.30 3.20
N LEU A 48 20.58 11.04 4.05
CA LEU A 48 20.97 11.15 5.44
C LEU A 48 20.89 9.73 5.95
N GLU A 49 22.01 9.14 6.35
CA GLU A 49 22.01 7.91 7.10
C GLU A 49 21.70 8.31 8.55
N PRO A 50 20.44 8.24 9.00
CA PRO A 50 20.13 8.57 10.37
C PRO A 50 20.87 7.61 11.30
N ASP A 51 21.24 8.11 12.47
CA ASP A 51 21.86 7.27 13.49
C ASP A 51 20.86 6.20 13.99
N ILE A 52 20.95 5.02 13.40
CA ILE A 52 20.17 3.84 13.77
C ILE A 52 20.88 3.00 14.84
N ARG A 53 22.03 3.42 15.37
CA ARG A 53 22.80 2.62 16.35
C ARG A 53 21.95 2.21 17.54
N GLY A 54 22.03 0.94 17.91
CA GLY A 54 21.22 0.34 18.98
C GLY A 54 19.75 0.11 18.61
N ALA A 55 19.37 0.17 17.32
CA ALA A 55 18.09 -0.35 16.86
C ALA A 55 18.22 -1.86 16.66
N THR A 56 17.29 -2.63 17.22
CA THR A 56 17.31 -4.10 17.15
C THR A 56 16.28 -4.64 16.17
N THR A 57 15.26 -3.84 15.82
CA THR A 57 14.22 -4.20 14.87
C THR A 57 14.14 -3.20 13.72
N ILE A 58 13.58 -3.61 12.58
CA ILE A 58 13.30 -2.71 11.44
C ILE A 58 12.37 -1.56 11.88
N ARG A 59 11.42 -1.84 12.78
CA ARG A 59 10.57 -0.80 13.38
C ARG A 59 11.39 0.25 14.13
N ASP A 60 12.34 -0.17 14.96
CA ASP A 60 13.20 0.77 15.69
C ASP A 60 14.08 1.59 14.76
N GLN A 61 14.61 0.96 13.70
CA GLN A 61 15.38 1.65 12.67
C GLN A 61 14.55 2.74 12.01
N LEU A 62 13.31 2.43 11.61
CA LEU A 62 12.41 3.38 10.97
C LEU A 62 11.91 4.47 11.92
N ILE A 63 11.66 4.15 13.20
CA ILE A 63 11.35 5.16 14.23
C ILE A 63 12.51 6.15 14.40
N LYS A 64 13.76 5.66 14.41
CA LYS A 64 14.94 6.53 14.45
C LYS A 64 15.10 7.32 13.15
N HIS A 65 14.86 6.71 12.00
CA HIS A 65 14.91 7.38 10.70
C HIS A 65 13.92 8.54 10.62
N ARG A 66 12.72 8.36 11.18
CA ARG A 66 11.67 9.38 11.28
C ARG A 66 11.97 10.52 12.25
N LYS A 67 13.10 10.55 12.95
CA LYS A 67 13.52 11.74 13.73
C LYS A 67 13.92 12.90 12.84
N VAL A 68 14.26 12.62 11.57
CA VAL A 68 14.46 13.66 10.55
C VAL A 68 13.08 14.13 10.09
N GLU A 69 12.79 15.42 10.28
CA GLU A 69 11.47 16.01 10.05
C GLU A 69 10.96 15.77 8.62
N THR A 70 11.81 15.99 7.62
CA THR A 70 11.49 15.77 6.20
C THR A 70 11.16 14.32 5.87
N CYS A 71 11.81 13.35 6.53
CA CYS A 71 11.51 11.93 6.37
C CYS A 71 10.19 11.55 7.06
N ALA A 72 9.91 12.16 8.21
CA ALA A 72 8.72 11.86 9.00
C ALA A 72 7.41 12.14 8.25
N ASP A 73 7.39 13.15 7.38
CA ASP A 73 6.19 13.58 6.65
C ASP A 73 5.64 12.48 5.73
N CYS A 74 6.51 11.83 4.96
CA CYS A 74 6.11 10.73 4.09
C CYS A 74 5.94 9.43 4.90
N HIS A 75 6.88 9.12 5.80
CA HIS A 75 6.86 7.87 6.55
C HIS A 75 5.68 7.74 7.52
N ARG A 76 5.08 8.85 7.99
CA ARG A 76 3.84 8.81 8.77
C ARG A 76 2.68 8.15 8.00
N LYS A 77 2.69 8.19 6.67
CA LYS A 77 1.69 7.54 5.80
C LYS A 77 2.09 6.11 5.44
N ILE A 78 3.39 5.86 5.27
CA ILE A 78 3.93 4.60 4.75
C ILE A 78 4.09 3.54 5.85
N ASP A 79 4.84 3.88 6.89
CA ASP A 79 5.33 2.91 7.87
C ASP A 79 4.23 2.16 8.62
N PRO A 80 3.15 2.82 9.09
CA PRO A 80 2.08 2.11 9.80
C PRO A 80 1.51 0.96 8.95
N ILE A 81 1.22 1.21 7.67
CA ILE A 81 0.68 0.22 6.74
C ILE A 81 1.71 -0.90 6.51
N GLY A 82 2.98 -0.53 6.33
CA GLY A 82 4.09 -1.46 6.20
C GLY A 82 4.24 -2.40 7.39
N PHE A 83 4.24 -1.84 8.60
CA PHE A 83 4.37 -2.60 9.85
C PHE A 83 3.22 -3.59 10.05
N ALA A 84 2.00 -3.22 9.66
CA ALA A 84 0.87 -4.14 9.71
C ALA A 84 1.14 -5.44 8.92
N LEU A 85 1.88 -5.33 7.81
CA LEU A 85 2.21 -6.45 6.94
C LEU A 85 3.43 -7.26 7.42
N GLU A 86 4.13 -6.83 8.46
CA GLU A 86 5.26 -7.58 9.02
C GLU A 86 4.84 -8.86 9.74
N ASN A 87 3.54 -9.10 9.94
CA ASN A 87 3.03 -10.44 10.26
C ASN A 87 3.26 -11.47 9.15
N PHE A 88 3.77 -11.06 7.98
CA PHE A 88 4.14 -11.95 6.90
C PHE A 88 5.65 -11.85 6.62
N ASP A 89 6.30 -13.01 6.49
CA ASP A 89 7.68 -13.11 6.02
C ASP A 89 7.79 -12.75 4.51
N PRO A 90 8.99 -12.80 3.91
CA PRO A 90 9.19 -12.40 2.52
C PRO A 90 8.33 -13.17 1.52
N ILE A 91 8.04 -14.45 1.76
CA ILE A 91 7.24 -15.31 0.87
C ILE A 91 5.77 -15.42 1.31
N GLY A 92 5.38 -14.62 2.30
CA GLY A 92 4.01 -14.50 2.79
C GLY A 92 3.61 -15.52 3.86
N VAL A 93 4.56 -16.24 4.46
CA VAL A 93 4.30 -17.08 5.64
C VAL A 93 4.02 -16.20 6.84
N HIS A 94 2.95 -16.55 7.57
CA HIS A 94 2.58 -15.81 8.76
C HIS A 94 3.64 -16.01 9.86
N ARG A 95 4.06 -14.91 10.51
CA ARG A 95 5.00 -14.88 11.62
C ARG A 95 4.51 -13.99 12.75
N SER A 96 4.83 -14.39 13.98
CA SER A 96 4.64 -13.58 15.19
C SER A 96 5.95 -13.07 15.78
N TYR A 97 7.08 -13.59 15.28
CA TYR A 97 8.43 -13.23 15.69
C TYR A 97 9.32 -13.10 14.46
N TYR A 98 10.28 -12.19 14.52
CA TYR A 98 11.40 -12.14 13.59
C TYR A 98 12.38 -13.26 13.88
N GLN A 99 13.07 -13.71 12.84
CA GLN A 99 14.12 -14.73 12.90
C GLN A 99 15.38 -14.19 12.23
N ASP A 100 16.56 -14.62 12.69
CA ASP A 100 17.81 -14.39 11.97
C ASP A 100 18.03 -15.42 10.85
N ASP A 101 19.12 -15.28 10.10
CA ASP A 101 19.48 -16.20 9.00
C ASP A 101 19.67 -17.65 9.43
N GLN A 102 19.83 -17.90 10.73
CA GLN A 102 19.97 -19.23 11.33
C GLN A 102 18.63 -19.77 11.86
N GLY A 103 17.54 -19.03 11.66
CA GLY A 103 16.19 -19.38 12.10
C GLY A 103 15.93 -19.13 13.58
N LYS A 104 16.84 -18.47 14.30
CA LYS A 104 16.67 -18.18 15.73
C LYS A 104 15.74 -16.99 15.91
N ILE A 105 14.77 -17.14 16.82
CA ILE A 105 13.84 -16.07 17.19
C ILE A 105 14.61 -14.90 17.80
N THR A 106 14.39 -13.69 17.29
CA THR A 106 15.06 -12.46 17.74
C THR A 106 14.14 -11.54 18.52
N SER A 107 13.00 -11.16 17.94
CA SER A 107 12.08 -10.17 18.53
C SER A 107 10.63 -10.43 18.11
N PRO A 108 9.63 -10.04 18.93
CA PRO A 108 8.23 -10.12 18.52
C PRO A 108 7.92 -9.13 17.39
N VAL A 109 7.00 -9.50 16.51
CA VAL A 109 6.49 -8.61 15.47
C VAL A 109 5.44 -7.69 16.07
N ASP A 110 5.68 -6.38 15.99
CA ASP A 110 4.71 -5.34 16.32
C ASP A 110 4.05 -4.81 15.04
N THR A 111 2.77 -5.10 14.88
CA THR A 111 1.93 -4.69 13.74
C THR A 111 1.07 -3.48 14.00
N ALA A 112 1.10 -2.92 15.22
CA ALA A 112 0.22 -1.82 15.58
C ALA A 112 0.66 -0.51 14.92
N GLY A 113 -0.29 0.30 14.49
CA GLY A 113 -0.01 1.55 13.80
C GLY A 113 -1.17 2.54 13.87
N ALA A 114 -0.91 3.77 13.46
CA ALA A 114 -1.92 4.80 13.29
C ALA A 114 -1.80 5.39 11.89
N LEU A 115 -2.92 5.47 11.17
CA LEU A 115 -3.00 6.13 9.87
C LEU A 115 -2.80 7.63 10.03
N ALA A 116 -2.41 8.31 8.95
CA ALA A 116 -2.22 9.76 8.96
C ALA A 116 -3.51 10.54 9.25
N SER A 117 -4.68 9.92 9.08
CA SER A 117 -5.99 10.47 9.42
C SER A 117 -6.37 10.29 10.91
N GLY A 118 -5.56 9.56 11.69
CA GLY A 118 -5.70 9.43 13.15
C GLY A 118 -6.25 8.08 13.64
N GLU A 119 -6.87 7.28 12.76
CA GLU A 119 -7.37 5.96 13.10
C GLU A 119 -6.21 5.01 13.43
N SER A 120 -6.36 4.26 14.52
CA SER A 120 -5.34 3.34 15.00
C SER A 120 -5.81 1.89 14.86
N PHE A 121 -4.85 0.99 14.71
CA PHE A 121 -5.07 -0.45 14.58
C PHE A 121 -3.96 -1.22 15.29
N ALA A 122 -4.28 -2.39 15.82
CA ALA A 122 -3.33 -3.30 16.45
C ALA A 122 -2.76 -4.33 15.46
N HIS A 123 -3.57 -4.76 14.49
CA HIS A 123 -3.25 -5.88 13.60
C HIS A 123 -3.69 -5.64 12.16
N VAL A 124 -3.15 -6.44 11.23
CA VAL A 124 -3.45 -6.36 9.81
C VAL A 124 -4.95 -6.49 9.49
N ASP A 125 -5.70 -7.24 10.29
CA ASP A 125 -7.14 -7.41 10.07
C ASP A 125 -7.93 -6.15 10.42
N GLU A 126 -7.51 -5.39 11.43
CA GLU A 126 -8.07 -4.06 11.72
C GLU A 126 -7.68 -3.03 10.66
N LEU A 127 -6.44 -3.08 10.15
CA LEU A 127 -6.04 -2.28 8.99
C LEU A 127 -6.95 -2.56 7.77
N LYS A 128 -7.29 -3.83 7.51
CA LYS A 128 -8.23 -4.17 6.43
C LYS A 128 -9.59 -3.52 6.64
N GLN A 129 -10.10 -3.46 7.86
CA GLN A 129 -11.37 -2.78 8.14
C GLN A 129 -11.27 -1.29 7.84
N LEU A 130 -10.20 -0.62 8.26
CA LEU A 130 -9.97 0.80 7.95
C LEU A 130 -9.83 1.06 6.44
N LEU A 131 -9.21 0.14 5.70
CA LEU A 131 -9.14 0.24 4.23
C LEU A 131 -10.50 -0.01 3.57
N LEU A 132 -11.36 -0.85 4.16
CA LEU A 132 -12.73 -1.08 3.70
C LEU A 132 -13.64 0.13 3.92
N GLU A 133 -13.26 1.10 4.75
CA GLU A 133 -13.98 2.38 4.86
C GLU A 133 -13.67 3.30 3.66
N ARG A 134 -12.65 2.97 2.86
CA ARG A 134 -12.14 3.77 1.73
C ARG A 134 -12.47 3.14 0.38
N LYS A 135 -13.63 2.48 0.25
CA LYS A 135 -14.01 1.74 -0.98
C LYS A 135 -14.04 2.61 -2.21
N ASP A 136 -14.54 3.85 -2.10
CA ASP A 136 -14.56 4.78 -3.23
C ASP A 136 -13.15 5.10 -3.74
N GLN A 137 -12.23 5.33 -2.81
CA GLN A 137 -10.83 5.59 -3.14
C GLN A 137 -10.18 4.38 -3.82
N PHE A 138 -10.44 3.18 -3.29
CA PHE A 138 -9.98 1.93 -3.91
C PHE A 138 -10.59 1.70 -5.30
N ALA A 139 -11.89 1.89 -5.44
CA ALA A 139 -12.62 1.74 -6.68
C ALA A 139 -12.10 2.70 -7.74
N ARG A 140 -11.85 3.96 -7.36
CA ARG A 140 -11.23 4.95 -8.23
C ARG A 140 -9.84 4.53 -8.69
N CYS A 141 -8.97 4.15 -7.76
CA CYS A 141 -7.60 3.71 -8.08
C CYS A 141 -7.61 2.52 -9.05
N LEU A 142 -8.45 1.52 -8.79
CA LEU A 142 -8.60 0.36 -9.66
C LEU A 142 -9.17 0.74 -11.04
N THR A 143 -10.17 1.63 -11.08
CA THR A 143 -10.78 2.13 -12.33
C THR A 143 -9.73 2.83 -13.19
N GLU A 144 -8.94 3.74 -12.62
CA GLU A 144 -7.87 4.46 -13.33
C GLU A 144 -6.81 3.51 -13.91
N LYS A 145 -6.38 2.51 -13.12
CA LYS A 145 -5.43 1.49 -13.58
C LYS A 145 -6.02 0.64 -14.70
N MET A 146 -7.25 0.14 -14.54
CA MET A 146 -7.89 -0.69 -15.55
C MET A 146 -8.16 0.07 -16.85
N LEU A 147 -8.56 1.34 -16.77
CA LEU A 147 -8.73 2.19 -17.94
C LEU A 147 -7.40 2.41 -18.68
N THR A 148 -6.30 2.65 -17.97
CA THR A 148 -4.97 2.75 -18.61
C THR A 148 -4.66 1.53 -19.48
N TYR A 149 -4.93 0.31 -18.98
CA TYR A 149 -4.74 -0.91 -19.75
C TYR A 149 -5.78 -1.09 -20.86
N ALA A 150 -7.04 -0.75 -20.61
CA ALA A 150 -8.13 -0.90 -21.58
C ALA A 150 -7.98 0.04 -22.78
N LEU A 151 -7.51 1.27 -22.55
CA LEU A 151 -7.30 2.29 -23.58
C LEU A 151 -5.92 2.18 -24.25
N GLY A 152 -4.97 1.45 -23.64
CA GLY A 152 -3.60 1.33 -24.14
C GLY A 152 -2.80 2.65 -24.07
N ARG A 153 -3.22 3.60 -23.22
CA ARG A 153 -2.58 4.91 -23.01
C ARG A 153 -2.74 5.37 -21.58
N GLU A 154 -1.90 6.33 -21.18
CA GLU A 154 -2.10 7.05 -19.91
C GLU A 154 -3.41 7.85 -19.92
N LEU A 155 -3.98 8.03 -18.73
CA LEU A 155 -5.14 8.90 -18.54
C LEU A 155 -4.72 10.37 -18.47
N HIS A 156 -5.51 11.22 -19.10
CA HIS A 156 -5.36 12.66 -19.08
C HIS A 156 -6.46 13.31 -18.26
N PHE A 157 -6.33 14.63 -18.04
CA PHE A 157 -7.34 15.41 -17.33
C PHE A 157 -8.74 15.27 -17.94
N SER A 158 -8.83 15.13 -19.26
CA SER A 158 -10.08 14.93 -20.01
C SER A 158 -10.79 13.63 -19.69
N ASP A 159 -10.10 12.61 -19.16
CA ASP A 159 -10.71 11.32 -18.80
C ASP A 159 -11.35 11.34 -17.40
N ARG A 160 -11.09 12.37 -16.59
CA ARG A 160 -11.63 12.48 -15.22
C ARG A 160 -13.15 12.32 -15.16
N PRO A 161 -13.96 12.99 -16.01
CA PRO A 161 -15.41 12.81 -15.98
C PRO A 161 -15.85 11.36 -16.18
N ALA A 162 -15.17 10.61 -17.05
CA ALA A 162 -15.45 9.19 -17.28
C ALA A 162 -15.10 8.33 -16.06
N VAL A 163 -13.96 8.61 -15.41
CA VAL A 163 -13.58 7.95 -14.15
C VAL A 163 -14.64 8.19 -13.07
N GLU A 164 -15.06 9.45 -12.85
CA GLU A 164 -16.08 9.76 -11.83
C GLU A 164 -17.40 9.05 -12.12
N ASP A 165 -17.86 9.05 -13.38
CA ASP A 165 -19.11 8.40 -13.79
C ASP A 165 -19.06 6.88 -13.55
N ILE A 166 -17.96 6.23 -13.93
CA ILE A 166 -17.76 4.79 -13.70
C ILE A 166 -17.74 4.48 -12.21
N VAL A 167 -16.98 5.23 -11.41
CA VAL A 167 -16.86 5.00 -9.96
C VAL A 167 -18.21 5.20 -9.26
N SER A 168 -18.96 6.25 -9.62
CA SER A 168 -20.31 6.50 -9.11
C SER A 168 -21.26 5.34 -9.40
N LYS A 169 -21.36 4.92 -10.68
CA LYS A 169 -22.19 3.79 -11.09
C LYS A 169 -21.76 2.46 -10.46
N LEU A 170 -20.46 2.30 -10.24
CA LEU A 170 -19.91 1.12 -9.58
C LEU A 170 -20.29 1.08 -8.09
N GLY A 171 -20.31 2.25 -7.42
CA GLY A 171 -20.78 2.40 -6.05
C GLY A 171 -22.25 1.98 -5.90
N ASP A 172 -23.11 2.42 -6.82
CA ASP A 172 -24.53 2.02 -6.87
C ASP A 172 -24.72 0.50 -7.06
N ARG A 173 -23.74 -0.17 -7.69
CA ARG A 173 -23.72 -1.63 -7.93
C ARG A 173 -22.96 -2.43 -6.86
N GLY A 174 -22.49 -1.79 -5.79
CA GLY A 174 -21.83 -2.47 -4.69
C GLY A 174 -20.38 -2.88 -4.95
N TYR A 175 -19.68 -2.21 -5.88
CA TYR A 175 -18.24 -2.37 -6.16
C TYR A 175 -17.79 -3.74 -6.71
N GLY A 176 -18.63 -4.41 -7.49
CA GLY A 176 -18.28 -5.66 -8.16
C GLY A 176 -17.24 -5.49 -9.29
N LEU A 177 -16.22 -6.35 -9.34
CA LEU A 177 -15.22 -6.32 -10.42
C LEU A 177 -15.85 -6.55 -11.81
N ARG A 178 -16.86 -7.42 -11.89
CA ARG A 178 -17.58 -7.68 -13.15
C ARG A 178 -18.28 -6.41 -13.64
N ASP A 179 -18.93 -5.68 -12.74
CA ASP A 179 -19.60 -4.42 -13.05
C ASP A 179 -18.59 -3.37 -13.49
N LEU A 180 -17.42 -3.29 -12.85
CA LEU A 180 -16.35 -2.40 -13.29
C LEU A 180 -15.91 -2.68 -14.72
N VAL A 181 -15.68 -3.95 -15.08
CA VAL A 181 -15.33 -4.34 -16.45
C VAL A 181 -16.41 -3.92 -17.44
N GLU A 182 -17.69 -4.19 -17.12
CA GLU A 182 -18.83 -3.80 -17.96
C GLU A 182 -18.90 -2.27 -18.15
N LEU A 183 -18.80 -1.51 -17.06
CA LEU A 183 -18.85 -0.05 -17.08
C LEU A 183 -17.71 0.54 -17.91
N ILE A 184 -16.50 -0.04 -17.82
CA ILE A 184 -15.37 0.37 -18.65
C ILE A 184 -15.66 0.11 -20.13
N VAL A 185 -16.00 -1.12 -20.53
CA VAL A 185 -16.14 -1.48 -21.96
C VAL A 185 -17.37 -0.85 -22.63
N THR A 186 -18.33 -0.37 -21.84
CA THR A 186 -19.52 0.34 -22.33
C THR A 186 -19.39 1.87 -22.26
N SER A 187 -18.33 2.41 -21.65
CA SER A 187 -18.07 3.84 -21.56
C SER A 187 -17.75 4.47 -22.92
N ASP A 188 -18.11 5.74 -23.10
CA ASP A 188 -17.81 6.48 -24.34
C ASP A 188 -16.30 6.57 -24.56
N THR A 189 -15.52 6.79 -23.49
CA THR A 189 -14.05 6.83 -23.53
C THR A 189 -13.44 5.55 -24.11
N PHE A 190 -14.04 4.38 -23.88
CA PHE A 190 -13.59 3.12 -24.46
C PHE A 190 -14.10 2.88 -25.89
N ARG A 191 -15.29 3.37 -26.22
CA ARG A 191 -15.95 3.11 -27.50
C ARG A 191 -15.55 4.07 -28.61
N GLU A 192 -15.05 5.24 -28.26
CA GLU A 192 -14.63 6.29 -29.19
C GLU A 192 -13.10 6.35 -29.39
N ILE A 193 -12.39 5.24 -29.08
CA ILE A 193 -10.95 5.06 -29.33
C ILE A 193 -10.65 5.05 -30.83
#